data_AF-A0A2E5AHZ2-F1
#
_entry.id   AF-A0A2E5AHZ2-F1
#
_cell.length_a   1.000
_cell.length_b   1.000
_cell.length_c   1.000
_cell.angle_alpha   90.00
_cell.angle_beta   90.00
_cell.angle_gamma   90.00
#
_symmetry.space_group_name_H-M   'P 1'
#
loop_
_entity.id
_entity.type
_entity.pdbx_description
1 polymer ?
#
loop_
_entity_poly.entity_id
_entity_poly.type
_entity_poly.pdbx_seq_one_letter_code
_entity_poly.pdbx_strand_id
1 'polypeptide(L)'
;MQQLGPDNAIWDDGEWISWDEINEQIQYKEWRAKYPNADLSLVSIFENLIATAEGYHLHTGKHLQVYGDIGELYGAITHGIKLHRNYAQGSDGRLGNNLVEVKTITPFKSNDRVTLNLKRNFSMVFLVKITSDFEVRGKLIPRKSLPRVKGDKLVLEWADIGAERGEP
;
A
#
# COMPACT_ATOMS: atom_id res chain seq x y z
N MET A 1 25.36 18.93 -14.54
CA MET A 1 24.56 19.81 -13.65
C MET A 1 23.78 20.74 -14.54
N GLN A 2 22.46 20.80 -14.35
CA GLN A 2 21.61 21.77 -15.06
C GLN A 2 21.93 23.16 -14.51
N GLN A 3 22.05 24.17 -15.37
CA GLN A 3 22.29 25.54 -14.93
C GLN A 3 20.99 26.09 -14.33
N LEU A 4 21.04 26.57 -13.09
CA LEU A 4 19.90 27.21 -12.43
C LEU A 4 19.81 28.68 -12.84
N GLY A 5 18.59 29.14 -13.05
CA GLY A 5 18.28 30.52 -13.41
C GLY A 5 16.78 30.82 -13.28
N PRO A 6 16.35 32.03 -13.69
CA PRO A 6 14.98 32.50 -13.47
C PRO A 6 13.90 31.59 -14.06
N ASP A 7 14.23 30.80 -15.08
CA ASP A 7 13.29 29.93 -15.80
C ASP A 7 13.01 28.61 -15.06
N ASN A 8 13.90 28.18 -14.15
CA ASN A 8 13.83 26.87 -13.48
C ASN A 8 14.12 26.90 -11.97
N ALA A 9 14.34 28.10 -11.41
CA ALA A 9 14.68 28.29 -10.00
C ALA A 9 14.23 29.68 -9.51
N ILE A 10 14.16 29.84 -8.20
CA ILE A 10 13.99 31.11 -7.50
C ILE A 10 15.29 31.48 -6.78
N TRP A 11 15.62 32.77 -6.70
CA TRP A 11 16.74 33.25 -5.91
C TRP A 11 16.26 33.59 -4.50
N ASP A 12 16.82 32.94 -3.49
CA ASP A 12 16.50 33.15 -2.07
C ASP A 12 17.78 33.12 -1.23
N ASP A 13 17.96 34.08 -0.33
CA ASP A 13 19.10 34.21 0.59
C ASP A 13 20.51 34.00 -0.01
N GLY A 14 20.71 34.38 -1.28
CA GLY A 14 22.03 34.31 -1.93
C GLY A 14 22.29 33.00 -2.68
N GLU A 15 21.29 32.12 -2.78
CA GLU A 15 21.37 30.86 -3.50
C GLU A 15 20.19 30.70 -4.49
N TRP A 16 20.41 29.94 -5.57
CA TRP A 16 19.32 29.51 -6.46
C TRP A 16 18.69 28.23 -5.91
N ILE A 17 17.40 28.26 -5.61
CA ILE A 17 16.60 27.10 -5.22
C ILE A 17 15.79 26.64 -6.43
N SER A 18 15.96 25.40 -6.87
CA SER A 18 15.23 24.88 -8.04
C SER A 18 13.75 24.66 -7.75
N TRP A 19 12.90 24.75 -8.78
CA TRP A 19 11.48 24.36 -8.63
C TRP A 19 11.31 22.90 -8.21
N ASP A 20 12.21 22.03 -8.67
CA ASP A 20 12.21 20.61 -8.29
C ASP A 20 12.41 20.44 -6.78
N GLU A 21 13.35 21.18 -6.18
CA GLU A 21 13.59 21.17 -4.74
C GLU A 21 12.38 21.69 -3.94
N ILE A 22 11.72 22.75 -4.43
CA ILE A 22 10.49 23.26 -3.81
C ILE A 22 9.37 22.22 -3.88
N ASN A 23 9.20 21.58 -5.04
CA ASN A 23 8.18 20.55 -5.25
C ASN A 23 8.41 19.32 -4.35
N GLU A 24 9.66 18.87 -4.22
CA GLU A 24 10.04 17.78 -3.31
C GLU A 24 9.69 18.13 -1.86
N GLN A 25 9.96 19.37 -1.41
CA GLN A 25 9.60 19.82 -0.06
C GLN A 25 8.09 19.89 0.16
N ILE A 26 7.31 20.33 -0.83
CA ILE A 26 5.84 20.35 -0.76
C ILE A 26 5.31 18.93 -0.66
N GLN A 27 5.76 18.04 -1.54
CA GLN A 27 5.38 16.62 -1.55
C GLN A 27 5.70 15.94 -0.22
N TYR A 28 6.88 16.23 0.36
CA TYR A 28 7.27 15.71 1.66
C TYR A 28 6.30 16.14 2.78
N LYS A 29 5.84 17.41 2.76
CA LYS A 29 4.85 17.91 3.73
C LYS A 29 3.49 17.24 3.54
N GLU A 30 3.03 17.06 2.31
CA GLU A 30 1.78 16.37 1.99
C GLU A 30 1.80 14.91 2.44
N TRP A 31 2.90 14.19 2.16
CA TRP A 31 3.08 12.82 2.62
C TRP A 31 3.15 12.73 4.14
N ARG A 32 3.84 13.66 4.82
CA ARG A 32 3.88 13.64 6.29
C ARG A 32 2.51 13.92 6.90
N ALA A 33 1.68 14.75 6.26
CA ALA A 33 0.29 14.94 6.68
C ALA A 33 -0.56 13.67 6.47
N LYS A 34 -0.38 12.99 5.32
CA LYS A 34 -1.13 11.78 4.96
C LYS A 34 -0.68 10.52 5.72
N TYR A 35 0.62 10.42 5.99
CA TYR A 35 1.29 9.27 6.61
C TYR A 35 2.23 9.74 7.73
N PRO A 36 1.68 10.21 8.87
CA PRO A 36 2.45 10.89 9.91
C PRO A 36 3.60 10.06 10.49
N ASN A 37 3.46 8.74 10.49
CA ASN A 37 4.44 7.82 11.08
C ASN A 37 5.21 6.99 10.03
N ALA A 38 5.05 7.27 8.74
CA ALA A 38 5.73 6.51 7.70
C ALA A 38 7.21 6.87 7.59
N ASP A 39 7.99 5.86 7.20
CA ASP A 39 9.26 6.09 6.54
C ASP A 39 8.98 6.65 5.13
N LEU A 40 9.29 7.93 4.93
CA LEU A 40 8.97 8.64 3.69
C LEU A 40 9.76 8.12 2.49
N SER A 41 10.90 7.44 2.71
CA SER A 41 11.60 6.75 1.62
C SER A 41 10.74 5.64 1.00
N LEU A 42 9.92 4.97 1.82
CA LEU A 42 8.98 3.94 1.33
C LEU A 42 7.78 4.54 0.59
N VAL A 43 7.37 5.77 0.94
CA VAL A 43 6.26 6.46 0.24
C VAL A 43 6.64 6.76 -1.20
N SER A 44 7.85 7.28 -1.44
CA SER A 44 8.35 7.52 -2.80
C SER A 44 8.42 6.22 -3.62
N ILE A 45 8.93 5.13 -3.03
CA ILE A 45 8.99 3.82 -3.70
C ILE A 45 7.57 3.32 -4.03
N PHE A 46 6.63 3.46 -3.10
CA PHE A 46 5.23 3.07 -3.30
C PHE A 46 4.57 3.84 -4.45
N GLU A 47 4.69 5.17 -4.48
CA GLU A 47 4.09 6.00 -5.54
C GLU A 47 4.71 5.71 -6.90
N ASN A 48 6.05 5.58 -6.97
CA ASN A 48 6.75 5.21 -8.20
C ASN A 48 6.32 3.83 -8.71
N LEU A 49 6.11 2.86 -7.83
CA LEU A 49 5.71 1.51 -8.21
C LEU A 49 4.28 1.47 -8.76
N ILE A 50 3.36 2.23 -8.16
CA ILE A 50 2.00 2.42 -8.67
C ILE A 50 2.03 3.11 -10.04
N ALA A 51 2.72 4.25 -10.16
CA ALA A 51 2.80 5.02 -11.40
C ALA A 51 3.44 4.19 -12.53
N THR A 52 4.47 3.40 -12.22
CA THR A 52 5.09 2.49 -13.19
C THR A 52 4.14 1.39 -13.64
N ALA A 53 3.38 0.79 -12.71
CA ALA A 53 2.41 -0.25 -13.02
C ALA A 53 1.24 0.28 -13.87
N GLU A 54 0.76 1.49 -13.56
CA GLU A 54 -0.27 2.18 -14.34
C GLU A 54 0.25 2.53 -15.73
N GLY A 55 1.39 3.22 -15.80
CA GLY A 55 2.03 3.59 -17.06
C GLY A 55 2.25 2.38 -17.96
N TYR A 56 2.80 1.28 -17.43
CA TYR A 56 2.97 0.05 -18.20
C TYR A 56 1.65 -0.50 -18.74
N HIS A 57 0.58 -0.48 -17.94
CA HIS A 57 -0.73 -0.93 -18.37
C HIS A 57 -1.34 -0.07 -19.46
N LEU A 58 -1.32 1.26 -19.29
CA LEU A 58 -1.85 2.19 -20.28
C LEU A 58 -1.12 2.07 -21.63
N HIS A 59 0.18 1.80 -21.62
CA HIS A 59 0.98 1.69 -22.85
C HIS A 59 0.88 0.33 -23.54
N THR A 60 0.62 -0.76 -22.80
CA THR A 60 0.74 -2.14 -23.33
C THR A 60 -0.54 -2.96 -23.25
N GLY A 61 -1.52 -2.53 -22.47
CA GLY A 61 -2.69 -3.31 -22.07
C GLY A 61 -2.37 -4.49 -21.13
N LYS A 62 -1.12 -4.66 -20.68
CA LYS A 62 -0.67 -5.76 -19.81
C LYS A 62 -0.46 -5.27 -18.38
N HIS A 63 -0.29 -6.18 -17.43
CA HIS A 63 -0.07 -5.86 -16.02
C HIS A 63 1.27 -6.40 -15.52
N LEU A 64 1.97 -5.59 -14.71
CA LEU A 64 3.16 -6.02 -13.98
C LEU A 64 2.80 -6.97 -12.82
N GLN A 65 3.77 -7.74 -12.32
CA GLN A 65 3.57 -8.68 -11.20
C GLN A 65 4.04 -8.10 -9.86
N VAL A 66 3.77 -6.81 -9.62
CA VAL A 66 4.26 -6.05 -8.46
C VAL A 66 3.19 -5.72 -7.41
N TYR A 67 1.94 -6.13 -7.64
CA TYR A 67 0.81 -5.73 -6.78
C TYR A 67 0.87 -6.31 -5.35
N GLY A 68 1.55 -7.45 -5.16
CA GLY A 68 1.83 -7.97 -3.82
C GLY A 68 2.71 -7.00 -3.03
N ASP A 69 3.84 -6.61 -3.62
CA ASP A 69 4.80 -5.67 -3.04
C ASP A 69 4.18 -4.30 -2.78
N ILE A 70 3.35 -3.81 -3.70
CA ILE A 70 2.56 -2.57 -3.50
C ILE A 70 1.68 -2.68 -2.25
N GLY A 71 1.01 -3.81 -2.05
CA GLY A 71 0.15 -4.01 -0.87
C GLY A 71 0.94 -4.03 0.44
N GLU A 72 2.12 -4.65 0.43
CA GLU A 72 3.03 -4.68 1.58
C GLU A 72 3.56 -3.27 1.91
N LEU A 73 4.04 -2.54 0.91
CA LEU A 73 4.48 -1.15 1.06
C LEU A 73 3.35 -0.25 1.59
N TYR A 74 2.14 -0.40 1.04
CA TYR A 74 0.97 0.35 1.50
C TYR A 74 0.69 0.10 2.99
N GLY A 75 0.83 -1.15 3.44
CA GLY A 75 0.69 -1.51 4.86
C GLY A 75 1.79 -0.92 5.74
N ALA A 76 3.02 -0.88 5.25
CA ALA A 76 4.15 -0.26 5.94
C ALA A 76 3.92 1.25 6.13
N ILE A 77 3.50 1.97 5.09
CA ILE A 77 3.32 3.43 5.15
C ILE A 77 2.05 3.86 5.90
N THR A 78 0.95 3.11 5.80
CA THR A 78 -0.34 3.50 6.43
C THR A 78 -0.44 3.09 7.89
N HIS A 79 0.13 1.95 8.24
CA HIS A 79 -0.04 1.34 9.56
C HIS A 79 1.27 1.11 10.31
N GLY A 80 2.44 1.37 9.70
CA GLY A 80 3.72 1.09 10.31
C GLY A 80 4.03 -0.41 10.39
N ILE A 81 3.47 -1.22 9.49
CA ILE A 81 3.76 -2.66 9.42
C ILE A 81 5.25 -2.84 9.09
N LYS A 82 5.96 -3.53 9.98
CA LYS A 82 7.35 -3.92 9.78
C LYS A 82 7.37 -5.19 8.93
N LEU A 83 7.74 -5.05 7.67
CA LEU A 83 7.82 -6.17 6.72
C LEU A 83 8.89 -7.18 7.14
N HIS A 84 8.61 -8.46 6.95
CA HIS A 84 9.61 -9.49 7.12
C HIS A 84 10.58 -9.51 5.93
N ARG A 85 11.71 -10.21 6.07
CA ARG A 85 12.59 -10.48 4.93
C ARG A 85 11.87 -11.36 3.91
N ASN A 86 12.25 -11.20 2.64
CA ASN A 86 11.78 -12.05 1.56
C ASN A 86 11.87 -13.54 1.95
N TYR A 87 10.85 -14.31 1.59
CA TYR A 87 10.74 -15.75 1.85
C TYR A 87 10.60 -16.16 3.33
N ALA A 88 10.30 -15.23 4.24
CA ALA A 88 9.93 -15.56 5.60
C ALA A 88 8.68 -16.47 5.62
N GLN A 89 8.75 -17.56 6.39
CA GLN A 89 7.62 -18.47 6.60
C GLN A 89 6.64 -17.84 7.61
N GLY A 90 5.35 -17.86 7.31
CA GLY A 90 4.31 -17.44 8.26
C GLY A 90 3.48 -16.26 7.77
N SER A 91 3.85 -15.03 8.12
CA SER A 91 3.14 -13.79 7.77
C SER A 91 4.05 -12.82 7.02
N ASP A 92 3.48 -11.79 6.42
CA ASP A 92 4.23 -10.88 5.53
C ASP A 92 4.88 -9.74 6.34
N GLY A 93 4.32 -9.39 7.51
CA GLY A 93 4.96 -8.48 8.44
C GLY A 93 4.42 -8.53 9.86
N ARG A 94 4.79 -7.51 10.66
CA ARG A 94 4.38 -7.34 12.05
C ARG A 94 3.92 -5.92 12.37
N LEU A 95 2.87 -5.81 13.17
CA LEU A 95 2.41 -4.57 13.79
C LEU A 95 2.42 -4.73 15.32
N GLY A 96 3.48 -4.24 15.95
CA GLY A 96 3.77 -4.55 17.35
C GLY A 96 3.93 -6.06 17.56
N ASN A 97 3.09 -6.65 18.41
CA ASN A 97 3.06 -8.10 18.67
C ASN A 97 2.19 -8.89 17.67
N ASN A 98 1.50 -8.22 16.75
CA ASN A 98 0.60 -8.87 15.81
C ASN A 98 1.33 -9.30 14.54
N LEU A 99 1.12 -10.55 14.14
CA LEU A 99 1.54 -11.07 12.85
C LEU A 99 0.50 -10.66 11.80
N VAL A 100 0.94 -9.94 10.76
CA VAL A 100 0.06 -9.40 9.72
C VAL A 100 0.26 -10.16 8.42
N GLU A 101 -0.84 -10.73 7.93
CA GLU A 101 -0.96 -11.25 6.57
C GLU A 101 -1.47 -10.14 5.65
N VAL A 102 -0.77 -9.85 4.55
CA VAL A 102 -1.19 -8.91 3.53
C VAL A 102 -1.82 -9.68 2.37
N LYS A 103 -2.96 -9.20 1.88
CA LYS A 103 -3.53 -9.69 0.61
C LYS A 103 -3.98 -8.54 -0.27
N THR A 104 -3.51 -8.58 -1.50
CA THR A 104 -3.86 -7.60 -2.52
C THR A 104 -4.91 -8.15 -3.49
N ILE A 105 -5.98 -7.39 -3.70
CA ILE A 105 -6.89 -7.51 -4.82
C ILE A 105 -6.31 -6.65 -5.95
N THR A 106 -5.95 -7.30 -7.05
CA THR A 106 -5.26 -6.67 -8.20
C THR A 106 -6.24 -5.88 -9.08
N PRO A 107 -5.75 -4.87 -9.83
CA PRO A 107 -6.60 -3.97 -10.62
C PRO A 107 -7.36 -4.65 -11.77
N PHE A 108 -6.90 -5.83 -12.19
CA PHE A 108 -7.49 -6.63 -13.25
C PHE A 108 -8.38 -7.77 -12.74
N LYS A 109 -8.57 -7.89 -11.43
CA LYS A 109 -9.40 -8.98 -10.89
C LYS A 109 -10.88 -8.67 -11.15
N SER A 110 -11.58 -9.62 -11.77
CA SER A 110 -13.00 -9.47 -12.13
C SER A 110 -13.96 -9.51 -10.94
N ASN A 111 -13.49 -9.92 -9.77
CA ASN A 111 -14.25 -9.90 -8.53
C ASN A 111 -13.38 -9.38 -7.38
N ASP A 112 -14.05 -8.82 -6.40
CA ASP A 112 -13.44 -8.26 -5.21
C ASP A 112 -13.24 -9.30 -4.10
N ARG A 113 -13.02 -10.56 -4.48
CA ARG A 113 -12.83 -11.66 -3.53
C ARG A 113 -11.38 -11.83 -3.15
N VAL A 114 -11.13 -12.22 -1.92
CA VAL A 114 -9.82 -12.67 -1.45
C VAL A 114 -9.96 -13.99 -0.71
N THR A 115 -9.05 -14.92 -0.98
CA THR A 115 -8.99 -16.20 -0.27
C THR A 115 -7.87 -16.16 0.76
N LEU A 116 -8.23 -16.34 2.02
CA LEU A 116 -7.30 -16.48 3.14
C LEU A 116 -7.06 -17.96 3.44
N ASN A 117 -5.82 -18.29 3.73
CA ASN A 117 -5.44 -19.59 4.28
C ASN A 117 -5.33 -19.47 5.81
N LEU A 118 -6.32 -19.97 6.52
CA LEU A 118 -6.41 -19.95 7.98
C LEU A 118 -5.37 -20.86 8.65
N LYS A 119 -4.64 -21.74 7.94
CA LYS A 119 -3.49 -22.44 8.53
C LYS A 119 -2.26 -21.53 8.71
N ARG A 120 -2.16 -20.41 7.99
CA ARG A 120 -1.05 -19.45 8.19
C ARG A 120 -1.13 -18.85 9.59
N ASN A 121 0.04 -18.62 10.19
CA ASN A 121 0.17 -18.00 11.51
C ASN A 121 0.12 -16.47 11.37
N PHE A 122 -1.08 -15.91 11.47
CA PHE A 122 -1.32 -14.47 11.50
C PHE A 122 -2.36 -14.14 12.59
N SER A 123 -2.29 -12.96 13.18
CA SER A 123 -3.29 -12.43 14.11
C SER A 123 -4.10 -11.27 13.51
N MET A 124 -3.63 -10.68 12.42
CA MET A 124 -4.33 -9.66 11.63
C MET A 124 -4.19 -9.95 10.14
N VAL A 125 -5.17 -9.47 9.37
CA VAL A 125 -5.12 -9.43 7.90
C VAL A 125 -5.19 -7.98 7.47
N PHE A 126 -4.27 -7.54 6.63
CA PHE A 126 -4.37 -6.29 5.92
C PHE A 126 -4.79 -6.56 4.48
N LEU A 127 -6.04 -6.22 4.16
CA LEU A 127 -6.56 -6.35 2.81
C LEU A 127 -6.35 -5.05 2.06
N VAL A 128 -5.69 -5.15 0.91
CA VAL A 128 -5.44 -4.04 0.01
C VAL A 128 -6.22 -4.26 -1.26
N LYS A 129 -6.95 -3.24 -1.72
CA LYS A 129 -7.56 -3.23 -3.05
C LYS A 129 -6.88 -2.17 -3.88
N ILE A 130 -6.41 -2.57 -5.04
CA ILE A 130 -5.98 -1.67 -6.11
C ILE A 130 -7.08 -1.72 -7.16
N THR A 131 -7.72 -0.59 -7.40
CA THR A 131 -8.83 -0.47 -8.35
C THR A 131 -8.32 -0.41 -9.80
N SER A 132 -9.22 -0.49 -10.77
CA SER A 132 -8.86 -0.42 -12.20
C SER A 132 -8.23 0.92 -12.61
N ASP A 133 -8.51 1.98 -11.87
CA ASP A 133 -7.92 3.32 -11.92
C ASP A 133 -6.71 3.47 -10.98
N PHE A 134 -6.11 2.37 -10.53
CA PHE A 134 -4.90 2.32 -9.71
C PHE A 134 -4.98 3.04 -8.35
N GLU A 135 -6.19 3.37 -7.88
CA GLU A 135 -6.38 3.82 -6.50
C GLU A 135 -6.15 2.67 -5.51
N VAL A 136 -5.44 2.97 -4.42
CA VAL A 136 -5.12 1.99 -3.39
C VAL A 136 -5.94 2.24 -2.13
N ARG A 137 -6.66 1.21 -1.68
CA ARG A 137 -7.49 1.23 -0.47
C ARG A 137 -7.11 0.07 0.45
N GLY A 138 -7.13 0.29 1.76
CA GLY A 138 -6.74 -0.71 2.75
C GLY A 138 -7.78 -0.92 3.85
N LYS A 139 -7.88 -2.16 4.35
CA LYS A 139 -8.66 -2.52 5.54
C LYS A 139 -7.84 -3.44 6.43
N LEU A 140 -7.56 -3.03 7.66
CA LEU A 140 -6.88 -3.83 8.67
C LEU A 140 -7.90 -4.55 9.56
N ILE A 141 -7.84 -5.88 9.60
CA ILE A 141 -8.87 -6.73 10.21
C ILE A 141 -8.23 -7.67 11.23
N PRO A 142 -8.66 -7.63 12.50
CA PRO A 142 -8.27 -8.64 13.48
C PRO A 142 -8.74 -10.03 13.05
N ARG A 143 -7.88 -11.04 13.13
CA ARG A 143 -8.27 -12.43 12.77
C ARG A 143 -9.50 -12.92 13.56
N LYS A 144 -9.64 -12.45 14.80
CA LYS A 144 -10.77 -12.79 15.68
C LYS A 144 -12.13 -12.28 15.19
N SER A 145 -12.17 -11.27 14.31
CA SER A 145 -13.41 -10.76 13.71
C SER A 145 -13.76 -11.43 12.38
N LEU A 146 -12.92 -12.35 11.89
CA LEU A 146 -13.19 -13.07 10.65
C LEU A 146 -14.33 -14.09 10.83
N PRO A 147 -15.16 -14.32 9.79
CA PRO A 147 -16.16 -15.36 9.81
C PRO A 147 -15.58 -16.73 10.16
N ARG A 148 -16.27 -17.47 11.01
CA ARG A 148 -15.94 -18.89 11.26
C ARG A 148 -16.40 -19.72 10.07
N VAL A 149 -15.51 -20.56 9.55
CA VAL A 149 -15.78 -21.49 8.44
C VAL A 149 -15.34 -22.90 8.81
N LYS A 150 -15.93 -23.90 8.16
CA LYS A 150 -15.42 -25.28 8.23
C LYS A 150 -14.24 -25.41 7.26
N GLY A 151 -13.06 -25.77 7.78
CA GLY A 151 -11.83 -25.94 6.99
C GLY A 151 -10.88 -24.73 7.04
N ASP A 152 -9.86 -24.76 6.18
CA ASP A 152 -8.73 -23.84 6.27
C ASP A 152 -8.80 -22.66 5.29
N LYS A 153 -9.82 -22.60 4.44
CA LYS A 153 -9.97 -21.55 3.44
C LYS A 153 -11.18 -20.69 3.77
N LEU A 154 -10.93 -19.38 3.83
CA LEU A 154 -11.98 -18.37 3.99
C LEU A 154 -11.95 -17.45 2.76
N VAL A 155 -13.08 -17.32 2.08
CA VAL A 155 -13.25 -16.33 1.01
C VAL A 155 -13.97 -15.12 1.59
N LEU A 156 -13.43 -13.93 1.38
CA LEU A 156 -14.02 -12.67 1.77
C LEU A 156 -14.29 -11.82 0.54
N GLU A 157 -15.42 -11.13 0.53
CA GLU A 157 -15.72 -10.06 -0.42
C GLU A 157 -15.26 -8.73 0.16
N TRP A 158 -14.68 -7.85 -0.67
CA TRP A 158 -14.27 -6.50 -0.26
C TRP A 158 -15.39 -5.73 0.46
N ALA A 159 -16.62 -5.86 -0.04
CA ALA A 159 -17.80 -5.16 0.46
C ALA A 159 -18.21 -5.60 1.89
N ASP A 160 -18.03 -6.88 2.21
CA ASP A 160 -18.46 -7.46 3.49
C ASP A 160 -17.53 -7.10 4.65
N ILE A 161 -16.34 -6.55 4.36
CA ILE A 161 -15.35 -6.19 5.36
C ILE A 161 -15.69 -4.82 5.96
N GLY A 162 -15.96 -4.79 7.26
CA GLY A 162 -16.26 -3.55 7.98
C GLY A 162 -17.75 -3.18 7.97
N ALA A 163 -18.60 -3.98 7.34
CA ALA A 163 -20.02 -3.95 7.65
C ALA A 163 -20.18 -4.44 9.10
N GLU A 164 -20.59 -3.55 10.00
CA GLU A 164 -21.00 -3.95 11.34
C GLU A 164 -22.06 -5.05 11.18
N ARG A 165 -21.80 -6.24 11.73
CA ARG A 165 -22.86 -7.22 11.88
C ARG A 165 -23.79 -6.64 12.94
N GLY A 166 -24.93 -6.10 12.51
CA GLY A 166 -26.04 -5.83 13.41
C GLY A 166 -26.25 -7.08 14.27
N GLU A 167 -26.09 -6.92 15.58
CA GLU A 167 -26.47 -7.95 16.53
C GLU A 167 -28.00 -8.17 16.43
N PRO A 168 -28.47 -9.42 16.62
CA PRO A 168 -29.90 -9.73 16.57
C PRO A 168 -30.71 -9.02 17.67
#